data_AF-J3K7K2-F1
#
_entry.id   AF-J3K7K2-F1
#
_cell.length_a   1.000
_cell.length_b   1.000
_cell.length_c   1.000
_cell.angle_alpha   90.00
_cell.angle_beta   90.00
_cell.angle_gamma   90.00
#
_symmetry.space_group_name_H-M   'P 1'
#
loop_
_entity.id
_entity.type
_entity.pdbx_description
1 polymer ?
#
loop_
_entity_poly.entity_id
_entity_poly.type
_entity_poly.pdbx_seq_one_letter_code
_entity_poly.pdbx_strand_id
1 'polypeptide(L)'
;MSASASDIITYIGVPLAVLGVMPIIYTCIRALLVLRSIRLALARNGHSDSAVTRGSMMSGVVEVELPRCTITPLDRDLDPEYWQLNPARSSLKGGTWSFFHWNRLVTGKRLYRIQYKDELRVPQAEIEFHELVSFLLDRGAVPDENGWSMLRTSGLWTPTGTVLMRPPQGKFGGVLRVGVPDDSDGVLSLKVHWSSDWDTRSKECLPPFWMRIHQPGLASTTCANLDKESYKSSDCIIKIDEESSSEPDDSKRKATDEKPASTGEKGQIESTEPTEGEGKDTDAVSTTPSLLVLIEEKRVALHGEANRSDSIRFCLEGDTIDRVFFEHSNIHTGRVREISNLGEMVVQWFVYIASSLAHVEKTGAWNFALPSDVLQSTQRDAVPCGVMEILGIMQEHEVPHWPRPKPNFNDPWKTHRRFMENHHQMQLERSMPPAQAEASRRAREQATMWNMQDDYRESQRLKREYEEKRVTEVVNSPRLSNKIVAKACVSWLIAQKDIPNSYKITDVVRAALYLMALDVTRARLIANICDRWITWGRSGLNTSDITELQQNKICFCYAATMVYTMQVAAQSDGKVSTHMQECLGLWKKVRLG
;
A
#
# COMPACT_ATOMS: atom_id res chain seq x y z
N MET A 1 -71.49 -31.89 -68.40
CA MET A 1 -71.48 -30.48 -67.96
C MET A 1 -70.08 -29.95 -68.19
N SER A 2 -69.87 -29.28 -69.31
CA SER A 2 -68.59 -28.63 -69.66
C SER A 2 -68.44 -27.37 -68.83
N ALA A 3 -67.46 -27.33 -67.92
CA ALA A 3 -67.14 -26.12 -67.17
C ALA A 3 -66.80 -25.00 -68.16
N SER A 4 -67.51 -23.88 -68.06
CA SER A 4 -67.24 -22.70 -68.88
C SER A 4 -65.85 -22.16 -68.55
N ALA A 5 -65.13 -21.64 -69.54
CA ALA A 5 -63.84 -20.97 -69.31
C ALA A 5 -63.95 -19.86 -68.24
N SER A 6 -65.12 -19.23 -68.11
CA SER A 6 -65.42 -18.26 -67.05
C SER A 6 -65.39 -18.87 -65.64
N ASP A 7 -65.87 -20.10 -65.47
CA ASP A 7 -65.94 -20.78 -64.17
C ASP A 7 -64.54 -21.19 -63.70
N ILE A 8 -63.69 -21.66 -64.62
CA ILE A 8 -62.30 -22.02 -64.32
C ILE A 8 -61.49 -20.79 -63.88
N ILE A 9 -61.67 -19.65 -64.56
CA ILE A 9 -60.99 -18.39 -64.18
C ILE A 9 -61.46 -17.90 -62.82
N THR A 10 -62.76 -18.02 -62.52
CA THR A 10 -63.34 -17.49 -61.27
C THR A 10 -63.02 -18.37 -60.06
N TYR A 11 -63.11 -19.70 -60.21
CA TYR A 11 -62.94 -20.64 -59.09
C TYR A 11 -61.50 -21.12 -58.90
N ILE A 12 -60.65 -21.11 -59.94
CA ILE A 12 -59.24 -21.54 -59.84
C ILE A 12 -58.31 -20.34 -60.06
N GLY A 13 -58.55 -19.53 -61.10
CA GLY A 13 -57.68 -18.40 -61.45
C GLY A 13 -57.61 -17.32 -60.37
N VAL A 14 -58.76 -16.92 -59.81
CA VAL A 14 -58.79 -15.88 -58.76
C VAL A 14 -58.11 -16.37 -57.46
N PRO A 15 -58.40 -17.56 -56.90
CA PRO A 15 -57.68 -18.05 -55.72
C PRO A 15 -56.18 -18.24 -55.96
N LEU A 16 -55.76 -18.69 -57.15
CA LEU A 16 -54.34 -18.85 -57.48
C LEU A 16 -53.62 -17.49 -57.56
N ALA A 17 -54.27 -16.46 -58.09
CA ALA A 17 -53.76 -15.10 -58.08
C ALA A 17 -53.66 -14.53 -56.66
N VAL A 18 -54.67 -14.76 -55.81
CA VAL A 18 -54.64 -14.36 -54.39
C VAL A 18 -53.51 -15.08 -53.64
N LEU A 19 -53.32 -16.38 -53.87
CA LEU A 19 -52.21 -17.15 -53.32
C LEU A 19 -50.84 -16.63 -53.79
N GLY A 20 -50.75 -16.13 -55.03
CA GLY A 20 -49.54 -15.49 -55.55
C GLY A 20 -49.21 -14.15 -54.88
N VAL A 21 -50.22 -13.39 -54.43
CA VAL A 21 -50.06 -12.07 -53.79
C VAL A 21 -49.94 -12.16 -52.26
N MET A 22 -50.41 -13.24 -51.65
CA MET A 22 -50.33 -13.48 -50.20
C MET A 22 -48.92 -13.32 -49.60
N PRO A 23 -47.83 -13.81 -50.22
CA PRO A 23 -46.47 -13.59 -49.71
C PRO A 23 -46.08 -12.10 -49.66
N ILE A 24 -46.51 -11.30 -50.65
CA ILE A 24 -46.22 -9.87 -50.72
C ILE A 24 -47.01 -9.10 -49.66
N ILE A 25 -48.28 -9.46 -49.46
CA ILE A 25 -49.11 -8.89 -48.40
C ILE A 25 -48.51 -9.24 -47.02
N TYR A 26 -48.06 -10.49 -46.83
CA TYR A 26 -47.44 -10.93 -45.60
C TYR A 26 -46.13 -10.18 -45.30
N THR A 27 -45.24 -10.00 -46.29
CA THR A 27 -44.00 -9.23 -46.09
C THR A 27 -44.28 -7.77 -45.78
N CYS A 28 -45.27 -7.15 -46.46
CA CYS A 28 -45.68 -5.78 -46.22
C CYS A 28 -46.26 -5.57 -44.81
N ILE A 29 -47.22 -6.39 -44.39
CA ILE A 29 -47.82 -6.33 -43.05
C ILE A 29 -46.74 -6.53 -41.98
N ARG A 30 -45.84 -7.49 -42.18
CA ARG A 30 -44.76 -7.76 -41.24
C ARG A 30 -43.76 -6.60 -41.16
N ALA A 31 -43.40 -5.99 -42.28
CA ALA A 31 -42.53 -4.81 -42.30
C ALA A 31 -43.13 -3.63 -41.54
N LEU A 32 -44.45 -3.41 -41.66
CA LEU A 32 -45.16 -2.38 -40.89
C LEU A 32 -45.17 -2.67 -39.39
N LEU A 33 -45.39 -3.93 -38.99
CA LEU A 33 -45.33 -4.34 -37.59
C LEU A 33 -43.93 -4.14 -36.99
N VAL A 34 -42.89 -4.51 -37.73
CA VAL A 34 -41.48 -4.32 -37.32
C VAL A 34 -41.13 -2.83 -37.23
N LEU A 35 -41.56 -2.01 -38.20
CA LEU A 35 -41.34 -0.57 -38.15
C LEU A 35 -42.04 0.08 -36.95
N ARG A 36 -43.28 -0.33 -36.65
CA ARG A 36 -44.01 0.15 -35.48
C ARG A 36 -43.33 -0.27 -34.18
N SER A 37 -42.87 -1.52 -34.06
CA SER A 37 -42.17 -1.99 -32.87
C SER A 37 -40.84 -1.24 -32.66
N ILE A 38 -40.10 -0.98 -33.74
CA ILE A 38 -38.85 -0.20 -33.71
C ILE A 38 -39.11 1.24 -33.27
N ARG A 39 -40.13 1.91 -33.83
CA ARG A 39 -40.48 3.28 -33.41
C ARG A 39 -40.90 3.37 -31.96
N LEU A 40 -41.68 2.39 -31.48
CA LEU A 40 -42.05 2.30 -30.06
C LEU A 40 -40.82 2.05 -29.17
N ALA A 41 -39.91 1.18 -29.61
CA ALA A 41 -38.65 0.94 -28.89
C ALA A 41 -37.77 2.20 -28.86
N LEU A 42 -37.65 2.95 -29.95
CA LEU A 42 -36.91 4.21 -30.00
C LEU A 42 -37.53 5.27 -29.09
N ALA A 43 -38.86 5.41 -29.11
CA ALA A 43 -39.58 6.36 -28.26
C ALA A 43 -39.42 6.04 -26.76
N ARG A 44 -39.53 4.77 -26.37
CA ARG A 44 -39.31 4.34 -24.97
C ARG A 44 -37.91 4.64 -24.45
N ASN A 45 -36.92 4.68 -25.33
CA ASN A 45 -35.52 4.92 -24.99
C ASN A 45 -35.06 6.36 -25.28
N GLY A 46 -35.99 7.29 -25.56
CA GLY A 46 -35.67 8.71 -25.77
C GLY A 46 -34.89 9.02 -27.06
N HIS A 47 -34.91 8.10 -28.04
CA HIS A 47 -34.23 8.26 -29.32
C HIS A 47 -35.19 8.60 -30.47
N SER A 48 -36.43 8.99 -30.19
CA SER A 48 -37.43 9.33 -31.21
C SER A 48 -36.99 10.49 -32.11
N ASP A 49 -36.32 11.48 -31.52
CA ASP A 49 -36.04 12.75 -32.19
C ASP A 49 -34.69 12.74 -32.92
N SER A 50 -33.80 11.82 -32.52
CA SER A 50 -32.47 11.68 -33.13
C SER A 50 -32.38 10.57 -34.17
N ALA A 51 -33.32 9.62 -34.18
CA ALA A 51 -33.27 8.44 -35.05
C ALA A 51 -34.12 8.61 -36.31
N VAL A 52 -33.54 8.29 -37.47
CA VAL A 52 -34.28 8.30 -38.75
C VAL A 52 -34.64 6.88 -39.13
N THR A 53 -35.93 6.57 -39.28
CA THR A 53 -36.42 5.24 -39.68
C THR A 53 -36.97 5.25 -41.11
N ARG A 54 -36.41 4.41 -41.99
CA ARG A 54 -36.88 4.19 -43.37
C ARG A 54 -37.30 2.74 -43.53
N GLY A 55 -38.52 2.48 -43.99
CA GLY A 55 -39.02 1.12 -44.21
C GLY A 55 -39.21 0.82 -45.69
N SER A 56 -38.60 -0.24 -46.19
CA SER A 56 -38.87 -0.76 -47.53
C SER A 56 -39.88 -1.91 -47.43
N MET A 57 -41.13 -1.63 -47.81
CA MET A 57 -42.25 -2.58 -47.69
C MET A 57 -42.12 -3.77 -48.65
N MET A 58 -41.52 -3.55 -49.83
CA MET A 58 -41.33 -4.61 -50.83
C MET A 58 -40.24 -5.61 -50.44
N SER A 59 -39.16 -5.13 -49.82
CA SER A 59 -38.04 -5.99 -49.41
C SER A 59 -38.15 -6.48 -47.96
N GLY A 60 -39.11 -5.97 -47.18
CA GLY A 60 -39.27 -6.32 -45.78
C GLY A 60 -38.15 -5.82 -44.86
N VAL A 61 -37.35 -4.85 -45.34
CA VAL A 61 -36.18 -4.32 -44.63
C VAL A 61 -36.52 -2.99 -43.98
N VAL A 62 -36.18 -2.83 -42.71
CA VAL A 62 -36.25 -1.54 -42.01
C VAL A 62 -34.84 -1.02 -41.80
N GLU A 63 -34.55 0.14 -42.36
CA GLU A 63 -33.32 0.88 -42.16
C GLU A 63 -33.51 1.90 -41.02
N VAL A 64 -32.62 1.87 -40.04
CA VAL A 64 -32.63 2.77 -38.88
C VAL A 64 -31.29 3.48 -38.81
N GLU A 65 -31.29 4.80 -38.96
CA GLU A 65 -30.11 5.63 -38.73
C GLU A 65 -30.10 6.13 -37.28
N LEU A 66 -29.09 5.74 -36.51
CA LEU A 66 -28.85 6.21 -35.15
C LEU A 66 -27.57 7.06 -35.10
N PRO A 67 -27.56 8.18 -34.35
CA PRO A 67 -26.35 8.97 -34.18
C PRO A 67 -25.30 8.19 -33.36
N ARG A 68 -24.04 8.25 -33.81
CA ARG A 68 -22.87 7.89 -33.01
C ARG A 68 -22.46 9.11 -32.21
N CYS A 69 -22.25 8.93 -30.90
CA CYS A 69 -21.91 10.00 -30.00
C CYS A 69 -20.55 9.77 -29.34
N THR A 70 -19.77 10.83 -29.19
CA THR A 70 -18.69 10.91 -28.20
C THR A 70 -19.27 11.44 -26.90
N ILE A 71 -18.92 10.81 -25.78
CA ILE A 71 -19.38 11.19 -24.45
C ILE A 71 -18.19 11.66 -23.61
N THR A 72 -18.42 12.67 -22.78
CA THR A 72 -17.48 13.13 -21.75
C THR A 72 -18.21 13.24 -20.41
N PRO A 73 -17.52 12.97 -19.28
CA PRO A 73 -18.12 13.14 -17.96
C PRO A 73 -18.56 14.59 -17.74
N LEU A 74 -19.58 14.76 -16.89
CA LEU A 74 -20.01 16.06 -16.41
C LEU A 74 -18.96 16.68 -15.47
N ASP A 75 -19.10 17.97 -15.18
CA ASP A 75 -18.23 18.63 -14.20
C ASP A 75 -18.67 18.24 -12.78
N ARG A 76 -17.73 17.73 -11.99
CA ARG A 76 -17.94 17.24 -10.62
C ARG A 76 -18.48 18.32 -9.67
N ASP A 77 -18.03 19.57 -9.83
CA ASP A 77 -18.34 20.64 -8.87
C ASP A 77 -19.54 21.48 -9.29
N LEU A 78 -19.75 21.66 -10.59
CA LEU A 78 -20.83 22.47 -11.15
C LEU A 78 -22.14 21.68 -11.29
N ASP A 79 -22.07 20.40 -11.67
CA ASP A 79 -23.26 19.64 -12.06
C ASP A 79 -23.68 18.63 -10.97
N PRO A 80 -24.85 18.80 -10.32
CA PRO A 80 -25.35 17.83 -9.33
C PRO A 80 -25.74 16.48 -9.98
N GLU A 81 -26.04 16.49 -11.28
CA GLU A 81 -26.35 15.29 -12.07
C GLU A 81 -25.16 14.32 -12.16
N TYR A 82 -23.93 14.81 -11.95
CA TYR A 82 -22.73 13.97 -11.90
C TYR A 82 -22.87 12.80 -10.92
N TRP A 83 -23.52 13.06 -9.78
CA TRP A 83 -23.73 12.09 -8.69
C TRP A 83 -25.04 11.31 -8.80
N GLN A 84 -25.84 11.53 -9.84
CA GLN A 84 -27.13 10.87 -10.01
C GLN A 84 -27.12 9.85 -11.16
N LEU A 85 -27.96 8.83 -11.05
CA LEU A 85 -28.19 7.88 -12.13
C LEU A 85 -29.27 8.42 -13.07
N ASN A 86 -29.09 8.18 -14.36
CA ASN A 86 -30.04 8.61 -15.36
C ASN A 86 -31.33 7.77 -15.28
N PRO A 87 -32.50 8.39 -14.99
CA PRO A 87 -33.77 7.67 -14.93
C PRO A 87 -34.22 7.19 -16.33
N ALA A 88 -33.82 7.91 -17.39
CA ALA A 88 -34.09 7.57 -18.78
C ALA A 88 -33.03 6.60 -19.34
N ARG A 89 -32.76 5.51 -18.61
CA ARG A 89 -31.84 4.46 -19.06
C ARG A 89 -32.39 3.75 -20.29
N SER A 90 -31.53 3.51 -21.27
CA SER A 90 -31.92 2.73 -22.44
C SER A 90 -31.88 1.24 -22.10
N SER A 91 -32.98 0.53 -22.41
CA SER A 91 -33.09 -0.92 -22.23
C SER A 91 -32.61 -1.71 -23.45
N LEU A 92 -32.14 -1.01 -24.49
CA LEU A 92 -31.65 -1.61 -25.73
C LEU A 92 -30.23 -2.13 -25.55
N LYS A 93 -29.89 -3.21 -26.27
CA LYS A 93 -28.52 -3.74 -26.32
C LYS A 93 -27.57 -2.68 -26.90
N GLY A 94 -26.39 -2.51 -26.31
CA GLY A 94 -25.45 -1.45 -26.71
C GLY A 94 -25.66 -0.11 -25.99
N GLY A 95 -26.68 -0.01 -25.12
CA GLY A 95 -27.06 1.20 -24.42
C GLY A 95 -26.45 1.36 -23.02
N THR A 96 -25.43 0.58 -22.65
CA THR A 96 -24.90 0.60 -21.27
C THR A 96 -24.36 1.96 -20.85
N TRP A 97 -23.87 2.78 -21.77
CA TRP A 97 -23.46 4.14 -21.46
C TRP A 97 -24.60 5.04 -20.93
N SER A 98 -25.86 4.70 -21.18
CA SER A 98 -27.02 5.50 -20.72
C SER A 98 -27.31 5.42 -19.21
N PHE A 99 -26.56 4.63 -18.43
CA PHE A 99 -26.70 4.55 -16.96
C PHE A 99 -26.42 5.90 -16.27
N PHE A 100 -25.50 6.69 -16.82
CA PHE A 100 -25.06 7.97 -16.25
C PHE A 100 -25.46 9.15 -17.13
N HIS A 101 -25.43 10.35 -16.54
CA HIS A 101 -25.51 11.60 -17.26
C HIS A 101 -24.14 11.93 -17.89
N TRP A 102 -24.14 12.26 -19.18
CA TRP A 102 -22.93 12.55 -19.95
C TRP A 102 -23.15 13.79 -20.81
N ASN A 103 -22.08 14.54 -21.03
CA ASN A 103 -22.03 15.52 -22.11
C ASN A 103 -21.90 14.78 -23.44
N ARG A 104 -22.89 14.94 -24.33
CA ARG A 104 -23.02 14.19 -25.58
C ARG A 104 -22.70 15.07 -26.77
N LEU A 105 -21.76 14.63 -27.60
CA LEU A 105 -21.43 15.26 -28.88
C LEU A 105 -21.70 14.26 -30.01
N VAL A 106 -22.50 14.65 -31.00
CA VAL A 106 -22.83 13.78 -32.14
C VAL A 106 -21.69 13.81 -33.15
N THR A 107 -20.94 12.72 -33.25
CA THR A 107 -19.75 12.60 -34.11
C THR A 107 -20.10 12.01 -35.47
N GLY A 108 -21.13 11.18 -35.55
CA GLY A 108 -21.51 10.52 -36.80
C GLY A 108 -22.91 9.92 -36.77
N LYS A 109 -23.24 9.14 -37.81
CA LYS A 109 -24.49 8.39 -37.91
C LYS A 109 -24.19 6.96 -38.34
N ARG A 110 -25.04 6.04 -37.93
CA ARG A 110 -24.93 4.63 -38.25
C ARG A 110 -26.26 4.08 -38.75
N LEU A 111 -26.21 3.45 -39.92
CA LEU A 111 -27.33 2.76 -40.54
C LEU A 111 -27.37 1.31 -40.06
N TYR A 112 -28.48 0.91 -39.44
CA TYR A 112 -28.82 -0.48 -39.18
C TYR A 112 -29.84 -0.95 -40.19
N ARG A 113 -29.57 -2.06 -40.88
CA ARG A 113 -30.53 -2.73 -41.75
C ARG A 113 -31.06 -3.93 -41.00
N ILE A 114 -32.30 -3.84 -40.54
CA ILE A 114 -32.94 -4.86 -39.72
C ILE A 114 -33.86 -5.69 -40.60
N GLN A 115 -33.61 -7.01 -40.63
CA GLN A 115 -34.48 -7.97 -41.30
C GLN A 115 -34.91 -9.07 -40.33
N TYR A 116 -36.20 -9.40 -40.34
CA TYR A 116 -36.83 -10.56 -39.66
C TYR A 116 -36.60 -10.74 -38.15
N LYS A 117 -35.36 -11.00 -37.71
CA LYS A 117 -34.92 -11.38 -36.35
C LYS A 117 -33.82 -10.49 -35.79
N ASP A 118 -33.28 -9.55 -36.57
CA ASP A 118 -32.23 -8.66 -36.07
C ASP A 118 -32.80 -7.72 -35.00
N GLU A 119 -32.13 -7.68 -33.86
CA GLU A 119 -32.51 -6.79 -32.76
C GLU A 119 -31.91 -5.41 -32.95
N LEU A 120 -32.69 -4.37 -32.67
CA LEU A 120 -32.21 -2.99 -32.66
C LEU A 120 -31.18 -2.81 -31.53
N ARG A 121 -30.00 -2.29 -31.89
CA ARG A 121 -28.93 -1.96 -30.94
C ARG A 121 -28.64 -0.47 -30.97
N VAL A 122 -28.29 0.08 -29.80
CA VAL A 122 -27.76 1.44 -29.70
C VAL A 122 -26.30 1.40 -30.13
N PRO A 123 -25.84 2.34 -30.97
CA PRO A 123 -24.43 2.42 -31.33
C PRO A 123 -23.58 2.69 -30.09
N GLN A 124 -22.42 2.04 -30.01
CA GLN A 124 -21.47 2.26 -28.92
C GLN A 124 -20.99 3.72 -28.94
N ALA A 125 -20.92 4.34 -27.76
CA ALA A 125 -20.42 5.70 -27.60
C ALA A 125 -18.89 5.69 -27.48
N GLU A 126 -18.21 6.70 -28.00
CA GLU A 126 -16.76 6.88 -27.83
C GLU A 126 -16.48 7.72 -26.59
N ILE A 127 -15.56 7.26 -25.73
CA ILE A 127 -15.11 7.98 -24.54
C ILE A 127 -13.60 7.87 -24.38
N GLU A 128 -12.98 8.88 -23.78
CA GLU A 128 -11.59 8.80 -23.36
C GLU A 128 -11.44 7.82 -22.19
N PHE A 129 -10.52 6.87 -22.31
CA PHE A 129 -10.44 5.77 -21.35
C PHE A 129 -10.05 6.26 -19.95
N HIS A 130 -9.14 7.23 -19.89
CA HIS A 130 -8.69 7.85 -18.65
C HIS A 130 -9.86 8.54 -17.91
N GLU A 131 -10.67 9.33 -18.64
CA GLU A 131 -11.84 10.02 -18.07
C GLU A 131 -12.91 9.05 -17.58
N LEU A 132 -13.15 7.96 -18.31
CA LEU A 132 -14.09 6.93 -17.88
C LEU A 132 -13.64 6.26 -16.57
N VAL A 133 -12.36 5.89 -16.49
CA VAL A 133 -11.81 5.23 -15.29
C VAL A 133 -11.79 6.20 -14.11
N SER A 134 -11.37 7.45 -14.31
CA SER A 134 -11.35 8.46 -13.25
C SER A 134 -12.76 8.77 -12.72
N PHE A 135 -13.76 8.87 -13.60
CA PHE A 135 -15.17 9.01 -13.23
C PHE A 135 -15.66 7.85 -12.36
N LEU A 136 -15.42 6.62 -12.80
CA LEU A 136 -15.86 5.43 -12.07
C LEU A 136 -15.11 5.26 -10.73
N LEU A 137 -13.82 5.60 -10.67
CA LEU A 137 -13.06 5.64 -9.42
C LEU A 137 -13.59 6.70 -8.46
N ASP A 138 -13.99 7.89 -8.97
CA ASP A 138 -14.59 8.94 -8.14
C ASP A 138 -15.93 8.48 -7.53
N ARG A 139 -16.71 7.68 -8.26
CA ARG A 139 -17.93 7.04 -7.73
C ARG A 139 -17.67 5.87 -6.77
N GLY A 140 -16.42 5.45 -6.61
CA GLY A 140 -16.02 4.41 -5.66
C GLY A 140 -15.83 3.01 -6.25
N ALA A 141 -15.74 2.88 -7.57
CA ALA A 141 -15.32 1.62 -8.19
C ALA A 141 -13.89 1.27 -7.77
N VAL A 142 -13.59 -0.03 -7.68
CA VAL A 142 -12.26 -0.55 -7.32
C VAL A 142 -11.72 -1.38 -8.49
N PRO A 143 -10.48 -1.17 -8.95
CA PRO A 143 -9.92 -1.94 -10.06
C PRO A 143 -9.72 -3.41 -9.67
N ASP A 144 -9.89 -4.32 -10.63
CA ASP A 144 -9.69 -5.75 -10.46
C ASP A 144 -8.33 -6.22 -11.02
N GLU A 145 -7.46 -6.78 -10.17
CA GLU A 145 -6.11 -7.22 -10.55
C GLU A 145 -6.13 -8.18 -11.75
N ASN A 146 -6.99 -9.20 -11.70
CA ASN A 146 -7.05 -10.23 -12.73
C ASN A 146 -7.52 -9.66 -14.07
N GLY A 147 -8.48 -8.73 -14.02
CA GLY A 147 -9.03 -8.08 -15.21
C GLY A 147 -8.01 -7.22 -15.93
N TRP A 148 -7.32 -6.34 -15.19
CA TRP A 148 -6.28 -5.48 -15.75
C TRP A 148 -5.06 -6.28 -16.23
N SER A 149 -4.67 -7.34 -15.50
CA SER A 149 -3.60 -8.23 -15.96
C SER A 149 -3.96 -8.93 -17.28
N MET A 150 -5.21 -9.35 -17.45
CA MET A 150 -5.66 -10.02 -18.67
C MET A 150 -5.77 -9.04 -19.84
N LEU A 151 -6.21 -7.80 -19.58
CA LEU A 151 -6.24 -6.74 -20.58
C LEU A 151 -4.84 -6.39 -21.09
N ARG A 152 -3.88 -6.30 -20.18
CA ARG A 152 -2.48 -6.04 -20.52
C ARG A 152 -1.86 -7.15 -21.38
N THR A 153 -2.13 -8.42 -21.06
CA THR A 153 -1.52 -9.56 -21.77
C THR A 153 -2.23 -9.91 -23.07
N SER A 154 -3.56 -9.81 -23.10
CA SER A 154 -4.39 -10.28 -24.23
C SER A 154 -4.85 -9.14 -25.14
N GLY A 155 -4.79 -7.89 -24.67
CA GLY A 155 -5.20 -6.71 -25.41
C GLY A 155 -6.66 -6.81 -25.90
N LEU A 156 -6.85 -6.66 -27.21
CA LEU A 156 -8.16 -6.75 -27.85
C LEU A 156 -8.76 -8.17 -27.83
N TRP A 157 -7.95 -9.21 -27.59
CA TRP A 157 -8.40 -10.60 -27.53
C TRP A 157 -8.85 -11.01 -26.11
N THR A 158 -9.01 -10.04 -25.22
CA THR A 158 -9.55 -10.31 -23.89
C THR A 158 -10.93 -10.98 -23.97
N PRO A 159 -11.16 -12.06 -23.20
CA PRO A 159 -12.45 -12.71 -23.16
C PRO A 159 -13.57 -11.72 -22.81
N THR A 160 -14.66 -11.78 -23.56
CA THR A 160 -15.84 -10.96 -23.29
C THR A 160 -16.40 -11.27 -21.91
N GLY A 161 -16.69 -10.25 -21.11
CA GLY A 161 -17.19 -10.39 -19.74
C GLY A 161 -16.12 -10.29 -18.66
N THR A 162 -14.83 -10.21 -19.02
CA THR A 162 -13.74 -9.95 -18.07
C THR A 162 -14.01 -8.65 -17.31
N VAL A 163 -14.00 -8.72 -15.97
CA VAL A 163 -14.30 -7.58 -15.09
C VAL A 163 -13.04 -6.76 -14.89
N LEU A 164 -13.04 -5.49 -15.31
CA LEU A 164 -11.93 -4.55 -15.09
C LEU A 164 -12.11 -3.79 -13.78
N MET A 165 -13.35 -3.42 -13.44
CA MET A 165 -13.66 -2.68 -12.23
C MET A 165 -14.80 -3.33 -11.47
N ARG A 166 -14.64 -3.43 -10.16
CA ARG A 166 -15.58 -3.97 -9.19
C ARG A 166 -16.32 -2.84 -8.48
N PRO A 167 -17.51 -3.11 -7.93
CA PRO A 167 -18.22 -2.17 -7.08
C PRO A 167 -17.44 -1.90 -5.78
N PRO A 168 -17.87 -0.90 -4.98
CA PRO A 168 -17.25 -0.58 -3.69
C PRO A 168 -17.14 -1.79 -2.75
N GLN A 169 -16.18 -1.74 -1.80
CA GLN A 169 -15.85 -2.86 -0.92
C GLN A 169 -17.08 -3.49 -0.26
N GLY A 170 -17.16 -4.83 -0.27
CA GLY A 170 -18.24 -5.60 0.34
C GLY A 170 -19.45 -5.87 -0.58
N LYS A 171 -19.46 -5.35 -1.81
CA LYS A 171 -20.52 -5.59 -2.80
C LYS A 171 -20.04 -6.50 -3.93
N PHE A 172 -20.92 -7.32 -4.46
CA PHE A 172 -20.61 -8.24 -5.56
C PHE A 172 -21.13 -7.68 -6.89
N GLY A 173 -20.33 -7.81 -7.94
CA GLY A 173 -20.68 -7.34 -9.27
C GLY A 173 -19.46 -7.00 -10.11
N GLY A 174 -19.69 -6.55 -11.34
CA GLY A 174 -18.65 -5.97 -12.17
C GLY A 174 -19.18 -4.68 -12.77
N VAL A 175 -18.55 -3.56 -12.42
CA VAL A 175 -18.90 -2.22 -12.87
C VAL A 175 -18.51 -2.04 -14.33
N LEU A 176 -17.26 -2.37 -14.65
CA LEU A 176 -16.72 -2.25 -16.00
C LEU A 176 -16.30 -3.63 -16.49
N ARG A 177 -16.81 -4.05 -17.64
CA ARG A 177 -16.51 -5.35 -18.25
C ARG A 177 -16.08 -5.18 -19.70
N VAL A 178 -15.24 -6.10 -20.19
CA VAL A 178 -14.94 -6.18 -21.61
C VAL A 178 -16.20 -6.60 -22.37
N GLY A 179 -16.61 -5.78 -23.32
CA GLY A 179 -17.77 -5.98 -24.18
C GLY A 179 -17.46 -6.88 -25.37
N VAL A 180 -18.50 -7.22 -26.13
CA VAL A 180 -18.30 -7.88 -27.43
C VAL A 180 -17.75 -6.82 -28.39
N PRO A 181 -16.70 -7.08 -29.19
CA PRO A 181 -16.13 -6.13 -30.15
C PRO A 181 -17.03 -5.87 -31.37
N ASP A 182 -18.32 -6.15 -31.26
CA ASP A 182 -19.32 -5.84 -32.28
C ASP A 182 -19.23 -4.33 -32.54
N ASP A 183 -18.72 -3.97 -33.71
CA ASP A 183 -18.62 -2.60 -34.23
C ASP A 183 -17.49 -1.74 -33.67
N SER A 184 -16.48 -2.37 -33.07
CA SER A 184 -15.42 -1.63 -32.39
C SER A 184 -14.25 -1.21 -33.30
N ASP A 185 -14.24 -1.49 -34.61
CA ASP A 185 -13.25 -0.98 -35.60
C ASP A 185 -11.76 -1.09 -35.12
N GLY A 186 -11.40 -2.09 -34.31
CA GLY A 186 -10.06 -2.22 -33.72
C GLY A 186 -9.83 -1.41 -32.43
N VAL A 187 -10.91 -0.96 -31.78
CA VAL A 187 -10.95 -0.27 -30.48
C VAL A 187 -11.51 -1.23 -29.41
N LEU A 188 -11.11 -1.03 -28.15
CA LEU A 188 -11.63 -1.80 -27.03
C LEU A 188 -13.11 -1.47 -26.78
N SER A 189 -13.96 -2.50 -26.80
CA SER A 189 -15.38 -2.42 -26.45
C SER A 189 -15.57 -2.74 -24.98
N LEU A 190 -16.29 -1.87 -24.25
CA LEU A 190 -16.52 -1.96 -22.82
C LEU A 190 -18.02 -1.86 -22.51
N LYS A 191 -18.42 -2.54 -21.44
CA LYS A 191 -19.79 -2.54 -20.91
C LYS A 191 -19.77 -2.03 -19.49
N VAL A 192 -20.60 -1.04 -19.22
CA VAL A 192 -20.79 -0.48 -17.89
C VAL A 192 -22.07 -1.00 -17.27
N HIS A 193 -22.00 -1.32 -15.99
CA HIS A 193 -23.16 -1.63 -15.17
C HIS A 193 -23.02 -0.92 -13.83
N TRP A 194 -24.08 -0.28 -13.37
CA TRP A 194 -24.10 0.39 -12.07
C TRP A 194 -25.43 0.15 -11.39
N SER A 195 -25.39 -0.10 -10.07
CA SER A 195 -26.58 -0.20 -9.22
C SER A 195 -26.69 1.05 -8.35
N SER A 196 -27.92 1.53 -8.10
CA SER A 196 -28.19 2.63 -7.16
C SER A 196 -27.65 2.36 -5.76
N ASP A 197 -27.59 1.09 -5.37
CA ASP A 197 -27.09 0.70 -4.05
C ASP A 197 -25.60 1.00 -3.89
N TRP A 198 -24.86 1.24 -4.98
CA TRP A 198 -23.41 1.46 -4.97
C TRP A 198 -23.00 2.91 -4.77
N ASP A 199 -23.95 3.85 -4.73
CA ASP A 199 -23.70 5.27 -4.54
C ASP A 199 -23.35 5.60 -3.08
N THR A 200 -22.11 5.29 -2.69
CA THR A 200 -21.60 5.55 -1.33
C THR A 200 -20.80 6.83 -1.22
N ARG A 201 -20.40 7.44 -2.35
CA ARG A 201 -19.59 8.66 -2.39
C ARG A 201 -20.41 9.89 -2.75
N SER A 202 -19.99 11.04 -2.21
CA SER A 202 -20.61 12.35 -2.41
C SER A 202 -19.57 13.41 -2.82
N LYS A 203 -20.03 14.62 -3.14
CA LYS A 203 -19.18 15.77 -3.51
C LYS A 203 -18.08 16.07 -2.49
N GLU A 204 -18.31 15.77 -1.21
CA GLU A 204 -17.37 16.00 -0.10
C GLU A 204 -16.23 14.95 -0.05
N CYS A 205 -16.39 13.83 -0.75
CA CYS A 205 -15.33 12.85 -0.87
C CYS A 205 -14.13 13.42 -1.63
N LEU A 206 -12.97 12.81 -1.44
CA LEU A 206 -11.77 13.18 -2.17
C LEU A 206 -11.98 12.88 -3.67
N PRO A 207 -11.63 13.81 -4.57
CA PRO A 207 -11.60 13.54 -5.99
C PRO A 207 -10.65 12.36 -6.31
N PRO A 208 -10.75 11.75 -7.50
CA PRO A 208 -9.88 10.66 -7.86
C PRO A 208 -8.42 11.13 -7.77
N PHE A 209 -7.54 10.25 -7.28
CA PHE A 209 -6.09 10.47 -7.19
C PHE A 209 -5.63 11.44 -6.10
N TRP A 210 -6.57 12.02 -5.35
CA TRP A 210 -6.28 12.74 -4.12
C TRP A 210 -6.19 11.77 -2.95
N MET A 211 -5.19 12.01 -2.11
CA MET A 211 -4.92 11.21 -0.93
C MET A 211 -5.05 12.06 0.32
N ARG A 212 -5.45 11.42 1.43
CA ARG A 212 -5.55 12.04 2.75
C ARG A 212 -4.72 11.27 3.76
N ILE A 213 -3.87 11.97 4.49
CA ILE A 213 -3.08 11.46 5.61
C ILE A 213 -3.57 12.14 6.87
N HIS A 214 -4.08 11.36 7.82
CA HIS A 214 -4.51 11.86 9.13
C HIS A 214 -3.33 12.06 10.08
N GLN A 215 -3.40 13.10 10.93
CA GLN A 215 -2.42 13.34 11.97
C GLN A 215 -2.46 12.18 13.00
N PRO A 216 -1.30 11.64 13.37
CA PRO A 216 -1.21 10.64 14.44
C PRO A 216 -1.59 11.29 15.80
N GLY A 217 -2.45 10.65 16.58
CA GLY A 217 -2.71 11.02 17.98
C GLY A 217 -4.03 11.74 18.27
N LEU A 218 -4.76 12.24 17.27
CA LEU A 218 -6.19 12.52 17.43
C LEU A 218 -6.94 11.18 17.31
N ALA A 219 -7.40 10.66 18.44
CA ALA A 219 -8.09 9.38 18.52
C ALA A 219 -9.18 9.22 17.44
N SER A 220 -9.19 8.03 16.86
CA SER A 220 -10.09 7.44 15.88
C SER A 220 -11.60 7.57 16.17
N THR A 221 -12.17 8.77 16.18
CA THR A 221 -13.58 8.93 16.59
C THR A 221 -14.54 9.30 15.45
N THR A 222 -14.08 9.80 14.29
CA THR A 222 -15.04 10.35 13.30
C THR A 222 -15.00 9.76 11.90
N CYS A 223 -14.09 8.85 11.56
CA CYS A 223 -14.09 8.20 10.23
C CYS A 223 -14.16 6.66 10.25
N ALA A 224 -14.05 6.00 11.42
CA ALA A 224 -14.22 4.55 11.54
C ALA A 224 -15.64 4.12 11.94
N ASN A 225 -16.49 5.08 12.34
CA ASN A 225 -17.84 4.83 12.86
C ASN A 225 -18.95 4.95 11.81
N LEU A 226 -18.63 5.30 10.56
CA LEU A 226 -19.60 5.21 9.45
C LEU A 226 -19.57 3.83 8.75
N ASP A 227 -18.56 3.00 9.01
CA ASP A 227 -18.37 1.71 8.32
C ASP A 227 -18.54 0.47 9.22
N LYS A 228 -18.99 0.61 10.48
CA LYS A 228 -19.07 -0.53 11.43
C LYS A 228 -20.35 -0.69 12.24
N GLU A 229 -21.35 0.18 12.12
CA GLU A 229 -22.62 0.02 12.84
C GLU A 229 -23.80 -0.27 11.91
N SER A 230 -23.87 -1.51 11.41
CA SER A 230 -25.14 -2.14 11.05
C SER A 230 -24.85 -3.61 10.80
N TYR A 231 -24.87 -4.45 11.83
CA TYR A 231 -25.38 -5.84 11.81
C TYR A 231 -25.37 -6.38 13.25
N LYS A 232 -26.47 -6.11 13.97
CA LYS A 232 -26.91 -6.97 15.07
C LYS A 232 -28.41 -7.23 14.92
N SER A 233 -28.73 -8.52 15.05
CA SER A 233 -30.06 -9.15 15.00
C SER A 233 -30.61 -9.34 13.58
N SER A 234 -30.89 -10.55 13.11
CA SER A 234 -31.73 -11.56 13.79
C SER A 234 -31.34 -13.00 13.46
N ASP A 235 -31.76 -13.89 14.36
CA ASP A 235 -31.45 -15.30 14.51
C ASP A 235 -31.74 -16.23 13.32
N CYS A 236 -30.92 -17.28 13.21
CA CYS A 236 -31.42 -18.61 12.85
C CYS A 236 -30.68 -19.71 13.61
N ILE A 237 -31.47 -20.41 14.41
CA ILE A 237 -31.20 -21.62 15.20
C ILE A 237 -30.85 -22.78 14.25
N ILE A 238 -29.85 -23.61 14.59
CA ILE A 238 -29.91 -25.10 14.64
C ILE A 238 -28.59 -25.67 15.21
N LYS A 239 -28.75 -26.26 16.40
CA LYS A 239 -28.19 -27.49 17.00
C LYS A 239 -26.69 -27.81 16.98
N ILE A 240 -26.23 -27.94 18.23
CA ILE A 240 -25.05 -28.61 18.78
C ILE A 240 -25.17 -30.12 18.58
N ASP A 241 -24.07 -30.78 18.21
CA ASP A 241 -23.75 -32.15 18.63
C ASP A 241 -22.26 -32.20 18.98
N GLU A 242 -21.98 -32.45 20.26
CA GLU A 242 -20.70 -32.91 20.80
C GLU A 242 -20.61 -34.43 20.64
N GLU A 243 -19.43 -34.97 20.31
CA GLU A 243 -19.04 -36.27 20.83
C GLU A 243 -17.51 -36.38 21.03
N SER A 244 -17.19 -36.74 22.27
CA SER A 244 -15.91 -37.07 22.93
C SER A 244 -15.15 -38.24 22.28
N SER A 245 -13.86 -38.48 22.54
CA SER A 245 -13.28 -39.16 23.73
C SER A 245 -11.81 -39.54 23.39
N SER A 246 -10.82 -39.81 24.25
CA SER A 246 -10.60 -39.91 25.70
C SER A 246 -9.11 -40.28 25.93
N GLU A 247 -8.55 -39.93 27.09
CA GLU A 247 -7.22 -40.33 27.63
C GLU A 247 -7.13 -41.82 28.07
N PRO A 248 -6.05 -42.31 28.72
CA PRO A 248 -5.92 -42.11 30.20
C PRO A 248 -4.49 -42.04 30.84
N ASP A 249 -4.46 -41.34 32.00
CA ASP A 249 -3.79 -41.57 33.30
C ASP A 249 -2.32 -42.03 33.48
N ASP A 250 -1.57 -41.33 34.35
CA ASP A 250 -1.24 -41.81 35.71
C ASP A 250 -0.73 -40.66 36.64
N SER A 251 -0.83 -40.85 37.96
CA SER A 251 -0.96 -39.82 39.00
C SER A 251 -0.03 -39.99 40.22
N LYS A 252 0.33 -38.87 40.91
CA LYS A 252 0.60 -38.69 42.38
C LYS A 252 1.31 -37.34 42.66
N ARG A 253 0.67 -36.33 43.30
CA ARG A 253 0.60 -36.00 44.77
C ARG A 253 1.99 -35.98 45.45
N LYS A 254 2.43 -34.94 46.19
CA LYS A 254 1.77 -34.20 47.29
C LYS A 254 2.60 -32.96 47.71
N ALA A 255 1.92 -31.95 48.29
CA ALA A 255 2.48 -30.76 48.93
C ALA A 255 2.78 -30.97 50.44
N THR A 256 3.64 -30.12 51.02
CA THR A 256 3.66 -29.76 52.45
C THR A 256 4.24 -28.35 52.65
N ASP A 257 3.43 -27.50 53.28
CA ASP A 257 3.76 -26.24 53.97
C ASP A 257 4.57 -26.52 55.25
N GLU A 258 5.41 -25.56 55.68
CA GLU A 258 5.51 -25.10 57.08
C GLU A 258 6.36 -23.81 57.22
N LYS A 259 5.75 -22.77 57.82
CA LYS A 259 6.34 -21.55 58.45
C LYS A 259 6.82 -21.91 59.89
N PRO A 260 7.46 -21.07 60.75
CA PRO A 260 7.38 -19.61 60.87
C PRO A 260 8.69 -18.86 61.30
N ALA A 261 8.53 -17.58 61.66
CA ALA A 261 9.52 -16.52 61.90
C ALA A 261 10.07 -16.37 63.34
N SER A 262 11.18 -15.63 63.51
CA SER A 262 11.52 -14.70 64.63
C SER A 262 12.81 -13.92 64.23
N THR A 263 12.94 -12.58 64.25
CA THR A 263 12.88 -11.47 65.25
C THR A 263 14.19 -11.19 66.02
N GLY A 264 14.71 -9.95 65.85
CA GLY A 264 15.58 -9.17 66.76
C GLY A 264 17.09 -9.25 66.52
N GLU A 265 17.94 -8.24 66.75
CA GLU A 265 17.84 -6.80 67.10
C GLU A 265 19.29 -6.25 67.17
N LYS A 266 19.50 -4.95 66.91
CA LYS A 266 20.63 -4.06 67.34
C LYS A 266 22.04 -4.29 66.74
N GLY A 267 22.86 -3.28 66.45
CA GLY A 267 22.79 -1.83 66.69
C GLY A 267 23.89 -1.05 65.94
N GLN A 268 23.76 0.28 65.98
CA GLN A 268 24.64 1.34 65.47
C GLN A 268 26.10 1.24 65.95
N ILE A 269 27.04 1.79 65.16
CA ILE A 269 28.00 2.83 65.58
C ILE A 269 28.44 3.63 64.35
N GLU A 270 28.39 4.95 64.53
CA GLU A 270 28.70 6.07 63.65
C GLU A 270 30.14 6.56 63.93
N SER A 271 30.86 7.05 62.92
CA SER A 271 32.02 7.98 63.02
C SER A 271 32.43 8.52 61.63
N THR A 272 31.89 9.69 61.31
CA THR A 272 32.47 10.89 60.62
C THR A 272 34.00 11.01 60.73
N GLU A 273 34.84 11.61 59.87
CA GLU A 273 34.84 12.56 58.72
C GLU A 273 36.36 12.69 58.25
N PRO A 274 36.90 13.57 57.36
CA PRO A 274 36.30 14.57 56.44
C PRO A 274 37.02 14.78 55.04
N THR A 275 36.42 15.68 54.21
CA THR A 275 37.00 16.59 53.17
C THR A 275 37.67 15.96 51.91
N GLU A 276 37.59 16.39 50.63
CA GLU A 276 37.26 17.61 49.84
C GLU A 276 36.70 17.11 48.47
N GLY A 277 35.65 17.67 47.85
CA GLY A 277 35.72 18.83 46.96
C GLY A 277 36.17 18.48 45.54
N GLU A 278 35.25 18.23 44.58
CA GLU A 278 35.38 18.60 43.15
C GLU A 278 34.15 18.22 42.29
N GLY A 279 33.57 19.22 41.61
CA GLY A 279 32.90 19.15 40.30
C GLY A 279 31.70 18.21 40.09
N LYS A 280 30.47 18.70 40.28
CA LYS A 280 29.28 18.10 39.66
C LYS A 280 28.73 19.03 38.58
N ASP A 281 29.36 18.97 37.41
CA ASP A 281 28.78 19.47 36.17
C ASP A 281 27.99 18.36 35.46
N THR A 282 26.71 18.67 35.22
CA THR A 282 25.92 18.30 34.04
C THR A 282 25.81 16.83 33.64
N ASP A 283 24.80 16.12 34.17
CA ASP A 283 24.08 15.10 33.40
C ASP A 283 22.75 15.67 32.92
N ALA A 284 22.81 16.47 31.86
CA ALA A 284 21.63 16.79 31.07
C ALA A 284 21.23 15.55 30.27
N VAL A 285 20.34 14.72 30.84
CA VAL A 285 19.61 13.70 30.09
C VAL A 285 18.73 14.42 29.07
N SER A 286 19.22 14.50 27.83
CA SER A 286 18.47 15.00 26.68
C SER A 286 17.33 14.03 26.38
N THR A 287 16.21 14.23 27.07
CA THR A 287 14.97 13.51 26.79
C THR A 287 14.51 13.94 25.40
N THR A 288 14.65 13.08 24.40
CA THR A 288 14.15 13.35 23.05
C THR A 288 12.64 13.58 23.13
N PRO A 289 12.11 14.65 22.51
CA PRO A 289 10.67 14.89 22.52
C PRO A 289 9.98 13.78 21.75
N SER A 290 8.91 13.23 22.33
CA SER A 290 8.07 12.23 21.67
C SER A 290 7.61 12.71 20.29
N LEU A 291 7.39 11.78 19.35
CA LEU A 291 7.06 12.10 17.96
C LEU A 291 5.79 12.98 17.85
N LEU A 292 4.82 12.78 18.74
CA LEU A 292 3.58 13.56 18.76
C LEU A 292 3.82 15.00 19.18
N VAL A 293 4.65 15.21 20.21
CA VAL A 293 5.03 16.54 20.69
C VAL A 293 5.83 17.27 19.62
N LEU A 294 6.73 16.58 18.93
CA LEU A 294 7.50 17.17 17.84
C LEU A 294 6.62 17.57 16.65
N ILE A 295 5.67 16.71 16.25
CA ILE A 295 4.72 17.04 15.19
C ILE A 295 3.93 18.29 15.57
N GLU A 296 3.47 18.35 16.81
CA GLU A 296 2.73 19.49 17.32
C GLU A 296 3.59 20.77 17.37
N GLU A 297 4.82 20.68 17.86
CA GLU A 297 5.77 21.80 17.91
C GLU A 297 6.06 22.34 16.51
N LYS A 298 6.36 21.46 15.54
CA LYS A 298 6.61 21.87 14.15
C LYS A 298 5.37 22.41 13.48
N ARG A 299 4.19 21.87 13.79
CA ARG A 299 2.90 22.39 13.32
C ARG A 299 2.65 23.79 13.87
N VAL A 300 2.82 24.01 15.18
CA VAL A 300 2.67 25.31 15.83
C VAL A 300 3.68 26.32 15.27
N ALA A 301 4.93 25.91 15.05
CA ALA A 301 5.96 26.76 14.44
C ALA A 301 5.60 27.22 13.01
N LEU A 302 4.89 26.40 12.24
CA LEU A 302 4.50 26.71 10.86
C LEU A 302 3.15 27.42 10.74
N HIS A 303 2.24 27.19 11.68
CA HIS A 303 0.81 27.53 11.51
C HIS A 303 0.21 28.35 12.65
N GLY A 304 0.92 28.52 13.77
CA GLY A 304 0.43 29.11 15.00
C GLY A 304 -0.54 28.21 15.76
N GLU A 305 -0.75 28.49 17.04
CA GLU A 305 -1.57 27.67 17.95
C GLU A 305 -3.07 27.62 17.58
N ALA A 306 -3.56 28.65 16.89
CA ALA A 306 -5.00 28.85 16.63
C ALA A 306 -5.62 27.88 15.61
N ASN A 307 -4.82 27.23 14.76
CA ASN A 307 -5.35 26.43 13.65
C ASN A 307 -4.97 24.97 13.83
N ARG A 308 -5.90 24.11 14.29
CA ARG A 308 -5.71 22.66 14.35
C ARG A 308 -5.88 22.07 12.94
N SER A 309 -4.84 21.41 12.43
CA SER A 309 -4.92 20.66 11.17
C SER A 309 -4.96 19.19 11.53
N ASP A 310 -6.05 18.49 11.20
CA ASP A 310 -6.23 17.08 11.56
C ASP A 310 -5.77 16.15 10.43
N SER A 311 -5.69 16.67 9.20
CA SER A 311 -5.24 15.90 8.03
C SER A 311 -4.53 16.74 6.98
N ILE A 312 -3.73 16.07 6.19
CA ILE A 312 -3.06 16.57 4.99
C ILE A 312 -3.71 15.93 3.78
N ARG A 313 -4.06 16.73 2.78
CA ARG A 313 -4.51 16.31 1.46
C ARG A 313 -3.45 16.66 0.41
N PHE A 314 -3.17 15.76 -0.53
CA PHE A 314 -2.31 16.03 -1.68
C PHE A 314 -2.82 15.30 -2.91
N CYS A 315 -2.44 15.81 -4.08
CA CYS A 315 -2.71 15.20 -5.37
C CYS A 315 -1.42 14.58 -5.89
N LEU A 316 -1.50 13.35 -6.40
CA LEU A 316 -0.41 12.71 -7.12
C LEU A 316 -0.55 13.04 -8.61
N GLU A 317 0.37 13.82 -9.14
CA GLU A 317 0.48 14.09 -10.58
C GLU A 317 1.69 13.34 -11.11
N GLY A 318 1.46 12.09 -11.53
CA GLY A 318 2.54 11.17 -11.88
C GLY A 318 3.49 10.90 -10.71
N ASP A 319 4.76 11.23 -10.89
CA ASP A 319 5.84 10.93 -9.93
C ASP A 319 6.09 12.08 -8.93
N THR A 320 5.34 13.18 -9.05
CA THR A 320 5.58 14.41 -8.26
C THR A 320 4.35 14.86 -7.48
N ILE A 321 4.62 15.51 -6.35
CA ILE A 321 3.63 16.25 -5.57
C ILE A 321 4.05 17.70 -5.55
N ASP A 322 3.23 18.55 -6.15
CA ASP A 322 3.47 19.98 -6.13
C ASP A 322 3.06 20.59 -4.78
N ARG A 323 1.85 20.22 -4.30
CA ARG A 323 1.18 20.95 -3.21
C ARG A 323 0.53 20.02 -2.20
N VAL A 324 0.82 20.28 -0.93
CA VAL A 324 0.12 19.72 0.23
C VAL A 324 -0.83 20.75 0.81
N PHE A 325 -2.09 20.36 0.96
CA PHE A 325 -3.17 21.15 1.52
C PHE A 325 -3.47 20.66 2.92
N PHE A 326 -3.55 21.57 3.89
CA PHE A 326 -3.96 21.21 5.24
C PHE A 326 -5.48 21.28 5.39
N GLU A 327 -6.02 20.36 6.17
CA GLU A 327 -7.45 20.22 6.41
C GLU A 327 -7.76 20.18 7.90
N HIS A 328 -8.94 20.68 8.25
CA HIS A 328 -9.59 20.47 9.53
C HIS A 328 -11.00 19.96 9.24
N SER A 329 -11.41 18.86 9.85
CA SER A 329 -12.74 18.27 9.64
C SER A 329 -13.14 18.09 8.15
N ASN A 330 -12.22 17.61 7.30
CA ASN A 330 -12.40 17.41 5.85
C ASN A 330 -12.63 18.68 5.00
N ILE A 331 -12.50 19.87 5.60
CA ILE A 331 -12.60 21.17 4.92
C ILE A 331 -11.19 21.75 4.77
N HIS A 332 -10.94 22.37 3.63
CA HIS A 332 -9.68 23.06 3.36
C HIS A 332 -9.50 24.26 4.28
N THR A 333 -8.38 24.32 4.99
CA THR A 333 -8.02 25.51 5.78
C THR A 333 -7.45 26.65 4.91
N GLY A 334 -7.35 26.43 3.59
CA GLY A 334 -6.80 27.37 2.61
C GLY A 334 -5.27 27.45 2.60
N ARG A 335 -4.58 26.65 3.43
CA ARG A 335 -3.12 26.65 3.54
C ARG A 335 -2.50 25.58 2.66
N VAL A 336 -1.57 26.04 1.84
CA VAL A 336 -0.84 25.22 0.88
C VAL A 336 0.64 25.28 1.23
N ARG A 337 1.28 24.11 1.28
CA ARG A 337 2.74 24.00 1.32
C ARG A 337 3.21 23.37 0.02
N GLU A 338 4.12 24.06 -0.65
CA GLU A 338 4.77 23.53 -1.84
C GLU A 338 5.87 22.55 -1.42
N ILE A 339 5.69 21.27 -1.78
CA ILE A 339 6.64 20.21 -1.45
C ILE A 339 7.81 20.16 -2.42
N SER A 340 7.64 20.74 -3.61
CA SER A 340 8.64 20.82 -4.69
C SER A 340 9.99 21.38 -4.21
N ASN A 341 9.98 22.27 -3.21
CA ASN A 341 11.17 22.91 -2.65
C ASN A 341 11.99 22.01 -1.67
N LEU A 342 11.48 20.83 -1.28
CA LEU A 342 12.16 19.95 -0.30
C LEU A 342 13.32 19.14 -0.90
N GLY A 343 13.38 19.07 -2.24
CA GLY A 343 14.35 18.28 -3.01
C GLY A 343 13.70 17.05 -3.62
N GLU A 344 14.03 16.77 -4.89
CA GLU A 344 13.39 15.74 -5.72
C GLU A 344 13.33 14.36 -5.05
N MET A 345 14.44 13.94 -4.42
CA MET A 345 14.53 12.67 -3.69
C MET A 345 13.51 12.55 -2.55
N VAL A 346 13.28 13.63 -1.79
CA VAL A 346 12.32 13.62 -0.68
C VAL A 346 10.89 13.48 -1.22
N VAL A 347 10.58 14.16 -2.32
CA VAL A 347 9.27 14.08 -2.98
C VAL A 347 9.01 12.68 -3.51
N GLN A 348 9.99 12.08 -4.20
CA GLN A 348 9.89 10.71 -4.73
C GLN A 348 9.63 9.71 -3.60
N TRP A 349 10.44 9.73 -2.53
CA TRP A 349 10.24 8.82 -1.40
C TRP A 349 8.89 9.06 -0.71
N PHE A 350 8.46 10.31 -0.57
CA PHE A 350 7.14 10.63 -0.02
C PHE A 350 6.03 10.01 -0.88
N VAL A 351 6.08 10.15 -2.21
CA VAL A 351 5.12 9.56 -3.15
C VAL A 351 5.10 8.04 -3.05
N TYR A 352 6.27 7.40 -3.02
CA TYR A 352 6.39 5.94 -2.97
C TYR A 352 5.76 5.39 -1.69
N ILE A 353 6.10 6.00 -0.55
CA ILE A 353 5.63 5.55 0.75
C ILE A 353 4.14 5.85 0.89
N ALA A 354 3.68 7.04 0.50
CA ALA A 354 2.26 7.41 0.53
C ALA A 354 1.42 6.44 -0.31
N SER A 355 1.84 6.17 -1.55
CA SER A 355 1.15 5.23 -2.44
C SER A 355 1.13 3.82 -1.85
N SER A 356 2.26 3.37 -1.28
CA SER A 356 2.32 2.06 -0.62
C SER A 356 1.38 1.95 0.57
N LEU A 357 1.26 3.01 1.38
CA LEU A 357 0.33 3.06 2.50
C LEU A 357 -1.12 2.98 2.01
N ALA A 358 -1.45 3.70 0.94
CA ALA A 358 -2.79 3.63 0.36
C ALA A 358 -3.13 2.28 -0.24
N HIS A 359 -2.18 1.54 -0.80
CA HIS A 359 -2.42 0.16 -1.22
C HIS A 359 -2.72 -0.74 -0.01
N VAL A 360 -1.94 -0.61 1.08
CA VAL A 360 -2.17 -1.38 2.31
C VAL A 360 -3.53 -1.07 2.95
N GLU A 361 -3.94 0.19 2.93
CA GLU A 361 -5.24 0.66 3.46
C GLU A 361 -6.39 0.51 2.46
N LYS A 362 -6.09 0.13 1.21
CA LYS A 362 -7.02 0.10 0.07
C LYS A 362 -7.71 1.45 -0.19
N THR A 363 -7.02 2.55 0.11
CA THR A 363 -7.47 3.93 -0.04
C THR A 363 -7.01 4.54 -1.36
N GLY A 364 -7.50 4.01 -2.49
CA GLY A 364 -7.73 4.77 -3.72
C GLY A 364 -6.55 5.33 -4.53
N ALA A 365 -5.29 5.14 -4.13
CA ALA A 365 -4.13 5.65 -4.88
C ALA A 365 -3.73 4.73 -6.06
N TRP A 366 -4.60 4.62 -7.06
CA TRP A 366 -4.37 3.76 -8.23
C TRP A 366 -3.55 4.44 -9.32
N ASN A 367 -3.25 5.73 -9.15
CA ASN A 367 -2.65 6.58 -10.17
C ASN A 367 -1.14 6.53 -10.24
N PHE A 368 -0.49 5.85 -9.30
CA PHE A 368 0.96 5.77 -9.24
C PHE A 368 1.38 4.30 -9.14
N ALA A 369 2.34 3.93 -9.99
CA ALA A 369 2.98 2.64 -9.98
C ALA A 369 4.36 2.77 -9.37
N LEU A 370 4.65 1.97 -8.35
CA LEU A 370 5.98 1.91 -7.77
C LEU A 370 7.00 1.43 -8.83
N PRO A 371 8.14 2.11 -9.02
CA PRO A 371 9.16 1.67 -9.97
C PRO A 371 9.64 0.25 -9.66
N SER A 372 9.81 -0.56 -10.70
CA SER A 372 10.19 -1.97 -10.58
C SER A 372 11.52 -2.17 -9.85
N ASP A 373 12.48 -1.27 -10.04
CA ASP A 373 13.79 -1.28 -9.36
C ASP A 373 13.67 -1.15 -7.83
N VAL A 374 12.75 -0.29 -7.38
CA VAL A 374 12.46 -0.06 -5.96
C VAL A 374 11.71 -1.25 -5.39
N LEU A 375 10.76 -1.82 -6.15
CA LEU A 375 10.04 -3.03 -5.74
C LEU A 375 10.97 -4.24 -5.59
N GLN A 376 11.88 -4.47 -6.54
CA GLN A 376 12.82 -5.59 -6.46
C GLN A 376 13.82 -5.45 -5.32
N SER A 377 14.26 -4.23 -5.02
CA SER A 377 15.20 -3.96 -3.92
C SER A 377 14.52 -4.08 -2.55
N THR A 378 13.29 -3.59 -2.38
CA THR A 378 12.52 -3.74 -1.13
C THR A 378 12.09 -5.18 -0.84
N GLN A 379 12.02 -6.05 -1.86
CA GLN A 379 11.82 -7.50 -1.66
C GLN A 379 13.05 -8.23 -1.13
N ARG A 380 14.25 -7.67 -1.31
CA ARG A 380 15.48 -8.27 -0.80
C ARG A 380 15.66 -7.92 0.66
N ASP A 381 16.10 -8.90 1.43
CA ASP A 381 16.54 -8.69 2.80
C ASP A 381 17.90 -7.99 2.76
N ALA A 382 17.95 -6.77 3.29
CA ALA A 382 19.12 -5.88 3.18
C ALA A 382 19.92 -5.80 4.48
N VAL A 383 19.26 -5.82 5.64
CA VAL A 383 19.90 -5.53 6.94
C VAL A 383 20.46 -6.81 7.58
N PRO A 384 21.78 -6.88 7.82
CA PRO A 384 22.40 -7.94 8.60
C PRO A 384 21.95 -7.91 10.07
N CYS A 385 21.79 -9.08 10.65
CA CYS A 385 21.28 -9.24 12.00
C CYS A 385 22.20 -8.60 13.05
N GLY A 386 23.50 -8.58 12.80
CA GLY A 386 24.46 -7.99 13.73
C GLY A 386 24.48 -6.48 13.79
N VAL A 387 23.95 -5.84 12.75
CA VAL A 387 23.83 -4.38 12.73
C VAL A 387 22.75 -3.96 13.72
N MET A 388 21.67 -4.75 13.81
CA MET A 388 20.60 -4.53 14.79
C MET A 388 21.08 -4.67 16.24
N GLU A 389 22.02 -5.57 16.51
CA GLU A 389 22.66 -5.72 17.82
C GLU A 389 23.59 -4.54 18.13
N ILE A 390 24.46 -4.14 17.19
CA ILE A 390 25.36 -2.99 17.38
C ILE A 390 24.59 -1.69 17.60
N LEU A 391 23.45 -1.51 16.92
CA LEU A 391 22.59 -0.36 17.12
C LEU A 391 21.88 -0.39 18.49
N GLY A 392 21.85 -1.55 19.16
CA GLY A 392 21.15 -1.78 20.42
C GLY A 392 19.63 -1.82 20.24
N ILE A 393 19.16 -2.18 19.04
CA ILE A 393 17.73 -2.31 18.73
C ILE A 393 17.24 -3.71 19.12
N MET A 394 18.04 -4.73 18.84
CA MET A 394 17.77 -6.12 19.24
C MET A 394 18.82 -6.59 20.25
N GLN A 395 18.39 -7.48 21.16
CA GLN A 395 19.30 -8.12 22.12
C GLN A 395 19.86 -9.44 21.55
N GLU A 396 21.00 -9.90 22.09
CA GLU A 396 21.71 -11.10 21.63
C GLU A 396 20.84 -12.36 21.58
N HIS A 397 19.80 -12.46 22.43
CA HIS A 397 18.90 -13.60 22.49
C HIS A 397 17.80 -13.61 21.42
N GLU A 398 17.51 -12.48 20.79
CA GLU A 398 16.46 -12.34 19.77
C GLU A 398 17.00 -12.56 18.35
N VAL A 399 18.32 -12.57 18.22
CA VAL A 399 19.04 -12.64 16.95
C VAL A 399 19.55 -14.07 16.75
N PRO A 400 19.57 -14.61 15.51
CA PRO A 400 20.22 -15.89 15.24
C PRO A 400 21.66 -15.91 15.78
N HIS A 401 22.23 -17.07 16.08
CA HIS A 401 23.61 -17.10 16.56
C HIS A 401 24.60 -16.70 15.43
N TRP A 402 25.30 -15.58 15.60
CA TRP A 402 26.35 -15.11 14.69
C TRP A 402 27.61 -14.47 15.35
N PRO A 403 27.78 -14.34 16.69
CA PRO A 403 29.01 -13.75 17.24
C PRO A 403 30.13 -14.77 17.48
N ARG A 404 31.38 -14.34 17.31
CA ARG A 404 32.54 -14.99 17.93
C ARG A 404 32.57 -14.68 19.43
N PRO A 405 32.95 -15.63 20.30
CA PRO A 405 33.19 -15.35 21.71
C PRO A 405 34.19 -14.21 21.87
N LYS A 406 33.97 -13.33 22.85
CA LYS A 406 34.94 -12.29 23.21
C LYS A 406 36.30 -12.96 23.50
N PRO A 407 37.41 -12.48 22.91
CA PRO A 407 38.72 -13.05 23.18
C PRO A 407 39.02 -12.91 24.68
N ASN A 408 39.54 -13.98 25.27
CA ASN A 408 39.95 -13.95 26.66
C ASN A 408 41.24 -13.13 26.76
N PHE A 409 41.14 -11.88 27.24
CA PHE A 409 42.28 -10.98 27.38
C PHE A 409 43.27 -11.44 28.47
N ASN A 410 42.84 -12.33 29.36
CA ASN A 410 43.69 -12.88 30.41
C ASN A 410 43.98 -14.35 30.07
N ASP A 411 45.12 -14.60 29.42
CA ASP A 411 45.59 -15.97 29.18
C ASP A 411 46.16 -16.55 30.48
N PRO A 412 45.45 -17.48 31.16
CA PRO A 412 45.90 -18.01 32.44
C PRO A 412 47.22 -18.77 32.30
N TRP A 413 47.50 -19.33 31.12
CA TRP A 413 48.74 -20.07 30.85
C TRP A 413 49.95 -19.14 30.73
N LYS A 414 49.76 -17.96 30.14
CA LYS A 414 50.81 -16.92 30.09
C LYS A 414 51.17 -16.44 31.49
N THR A 415 50.16 -16.20 32.33
CA THR A 415 50.33 -15.79 33.73
C THR A 415 51.00 -16.88 34.56
N HIS A 416 50.60 -18.15 34.39
CA HIS A 416 51.22 -19.29 35.07
C HIS A 416 52.69 -19.49 34.66
N ARG A 417 53.01 -19.40 33.36
CA ARG A 417 54.40 -19.54 32.87
C ARG A 417 55.31 -18.45 33.46
N ARG A 418 54.83 -17.20 33.52
CA ARG A 418 55.58 -16.10 34.13
C ARG A 418 55.76 -16.25 35.63
N PHE A 419 54.76 -16.80 36.32
CA PHE A 419 54.88 -17.11 37.74
C PHE A 419 55.99 -18.13 37.99
N MET A 420 56.04 -19.22 37.21
CA MET A 420 57.07 -20.25 37.34
C MET A 420 58.47 -19.71 36.99
N GLU A 421 58.59 -18.89 35.95
CA GLU A 421 59.84 -18.24 35.55
C GLU A 421 60.36 -17.30 36.66
N ASN A 422 59.50 -16.44 37.21
CA ASN A 422 59.85 -15.56 38.32
C ASN A 422 60.30 -16.36 39.56
N HIS A 423 59.61 -17.46 39.85
CA HIS A 423 59.98 -18.34 40.96
C HIS A 423 61.35 -18.99 40.75
N HIS A 424 61.63 -19.45 39.53
CA HIS A 424 62.94 -20.01 39.17
C HIS A 424 64.05 -18.95 39.29
N GLN A 425 63.81 -17.73 38.82
CA GLN A 425 64.75 -16.62 38.92
C GLN A 425 65.04 -16.23 40.38
N MET A 426 64.03 -16.21 41.26
CA MET A 426 64.23 -15.98 42.69
C MET A 426 65.08 -17.07 43.36
N GLN A 427 64.92 -18.33 42.95
CA GLN A 427 65.78 -19.42 43.45
C GLN A 427 67.23 -19.25 43.00
N LEU A 428 67.44 -18.84 41.74
CA LEU A 428 68.77 -18.53 41.23
C LEU A 428 69.41 -17.34 41.96
N GLU A 429 68.66 -16.25 42.17
CA GLU A 429 69.10 -15.06 42.93
C GLU A 429 69.59 -15.42 44.34
N ARG A 430 68.93 -16.37 45.02
CA ARG A 430 69.30 -16.84 46.37
C ARG A 430 70.61 -17.62 46.40
N SER A 431 71.00 -18.23 45.28
CA SER A 431 72.23 -19.04 45.16
C SER A 431 73.46 -18.23 44.72
N MET A 432 73.28 -16.98 44.28
CA MET A 432 74.37 -16.16 43.72
C MET A 432 75.04 -15.24 44.77
N PRO A 433 76.31 -14.83 44.55
CA PRO A 433 77.01 -13.84 45.38
C PRO A 433 76.28 -12.48 45.42
N PRO A 434 76.37 -11.69 46.53
CA PRO A 434 75.49 -10.55 46.79
C PRO A 434 75.53 -9.44 45.73
N ALA A 435 76.71 -9.11 45.19
CA ALA A 435 76.82 -8.11 44.11
C ALA A 435 76.16 -8.57 42.79
N GLN A 436 76.22 -9.88 42.49
CA GLN A 436 75.58 -10.46 41.31
C GLN A 436 74.06 -10.68 41.52
N ALA A 437 73.64 -10.94 42.75
CA ALA A 437 72.24 -11.02 43.17
C ALA A 437 71.52 -9.65 43.09
N GLU A 438 72.22 -8.54 43.34
CA GLU A 438 71.66 -7.19 43.12
C GLU A 438 71.49 -6.86 41.64
N ALA A 439 72.48 -7.21 40.81
CA ALA A 439 72.39 -7.00 39.37
C ALA A 439 71.25 -7.80 38.72
N SER A 440 71.08 -9.06 39.13
CA SER A 440 69.97 -9.93 38.67
C SER A 440 68.60 -9.43 39.16
N ARG A 441 68.48 -8.94 40.40
CA ARG A 441 67.25 -8.30 40.88
C ARG A 441 66.85 -7.07 40.05
N ARG A 442 67.81 -6.18 39.76
CA ARG A 442 67.56 -5.01 38.89
C ARG A 442 67.13 -5.43 37.48
N ALA A 443 67.76 -6.48 36.93
CA ALA A 443 67.39 -7.01 35.62
C ALA A 443 65.98 -7.63 35.62
N ARG A 444 65.61 -8.36 36.68
CA ARG A 444 64.25 -8.89 36.86
C ARG A 444 63.22 -7.77 36.99
N GLU A 445 63.48 -6.76 37.81
CA GLU A 445 62.60 -5.60 37.97
C GLU A 445 62.40 -4.86 36.63
N GLN A 446 63.47 -4.63 35.88
CA GLN A 446 63.38 -4.07 34.53
C GLN A 446 62.60 -4.98 33.57
N ALA A 447 62.81 -6.29 33.60
CA ALA A 447 62.07 -7.25 32.79
C ALA A 447 60.59 -7.32 33.17
N THR A 448 60.24 -7.19 34.46
CA THR A 448 58.84 -7.13 34.90
C THR A 448 58.14 -5.87 34.41
N MET A 449 58.81 -4.73 34.46
CA MET A 449 58.30 -3.46 33.94
C MET A 449 58.08 -3.53 32.42
N TRP A 450 59.05 -4.10 31.68
CA TRP A 450 58.91 -4.34 30.24
C TRP A 450 57.75 -5.27 29.90
N ASN A 451 57.64 -6.40 30.61
CA ASN A 451 56.54 -7.36 30.42
C ASN A 451 55.16 -6.74 30.66
N MET A 452 55.00 -5.90 31.69
CA MET A 452 53.75 -5.18 31.95
C MET A 452 53.42 -4.20 30.82
N GLN A 453 54.41 -3.50 30.29
CA GLN A 453 54.21 -2.59 29.16
C GLN A 453 53.84 -3.34 27.87
N ASP A 454 54.46 -4.50 27.62
CA ASP A 454 54.14 -5.34 26.48
C ASP A 454 52.76 -6.00 26.59
N ASP A 455 52.35 -6.44 27.77
CA ASP A 455 50.99 -6.95 28.00
C ASP A 455 49.93 -5.88 27.76
N TYR A 456 50.19 -4.66 28.24
CA TYR A 456 49.30 -3.55 28.01
C TYR A 456 49.18 -3.26 26.50
N ARG A 457 50.30 -3.24 25.77
CA ARG A 457 50.32 -3.05 24.31
C ARG A 457 49.60 -4.19 23.57
N GLU A 458 49.85 -5.43 23.95
CA GLU A 458 49.25 -6.62 23.35
C GLU A 458 47.74 -6.68 23.62
N SER A 459 47.30 -6.40 24.85
CA SER A 459 45.88 -6.31 25.20
C SER A 459 45.19 -5.21 24.40
N GLN A 460 45.80 -4.03 24.25
CA GLN A 460 45.25 -2.94 23.44
C GLN A 460 45.20 -3.30 21.95
N ARG A 461 46.18 -4.05 21.44
CA ARG A 461 46.21 -4.54 20.07
C ARG A 461 45.11 -5.58 19.83
N LEU A 462 45.00 -6.58 20.70
CA LEU A 462 43.97 -7.63 20.62
C LEU A 462 42.57 -7.03 20.71
N LYS A 463 42.37 -6.03 21.58
CA LYS A 463 41.10 -5.31 21.69
C LYS A 463 40.74 -4.59 20.40
N ARG A 464 41.69 -3.85 19.80
CA ARG A 464 41.49 -3.18 18.50
C ARG A 464 41.21 -4.17 17.37
N GLU A 465 42.02 -5.22 17.26
CA GLU A 465 41.81 -6.27 16.25
C GLU A 465 40.45 -6.96 16.42
N TYR A 466 39.99 -7.16 17.65
CA TYR A 466 38.67 -7.72 17.92
C TYR A 466 37.55 -6.76 17.53
N GLU A 467 37.66 -5.48 17.86
CA GLU A 467 36.68 -4.45 17.49
C GLU A 467 36.57 -4.31 15.96
N GLU A 468 37.70 -4.28 15.25
CA GLU A 468 37.74 -4.26 13.78
C GLU A 468 37.12 -5.53 13.16
N LYS A 469 37.49 -6.71 13.66
CA LYS A 469 36.91 -7.98 13.22
C LYS A 469 35.42 -8.05 13.50
N ARG A 470 34.96 -7.54 14.66
CA ARG A 470 33.54 -7.51 15.01
C ARG A 470 32.75 -6.67 14.03
N VAL A 471 33.23 -5.48 13.65
CA VAL A 471 32.54 -4.63 12.66
C VAL A 471 32.42 -5.33 11.30
N THR A 472 33.49 -6.01 10.85
CA THR A 472 33.45 -6.76 9.58
C THR A 472 32.55 -8.00 9.65
N GLU A 473 32.50 -8.70 10.77
CA GLU A 473 31.59 -9.83 11.00
C GLU A 473 30.13 -9.39 11.07
N VAL A 474 29.86 -8.24 11.69
CA VAL A 474 28.53 -7.63 11.75
C VAL A 474 27.98 -7.38 10.36
N VAL A 475 28.79 -6.81 9.47
CA VAL A 475 28.39 -6.57 8.06
C VAL A 475 28.11 -7.87 7.33
N ASN A 476 28.88 -8.93 7.63
CA ASN A 476 28.76 -10.24 6.98
C ASN A 476 27.76 -11.19 7.68
N SER A 477 27.10 -10.72 8.73
CA SER A 477 26.14 -11.52 9.49
C SER A 477 24.89 -11.87 8.64
N PRO A 478 24.15 -12.95 8.98
CA PRO A 478 22.98 -13.34 8.21
C PRO A 478 21.94 -12.22 8.16
N ARG A 479 21.30 -12.05 7.01
CA ARG A 479 20.33 -10.97 6.81
C ARG A 479 18.99 -11.33 7.43
N LEU A 480 18.35 -10.35 8.06
CA LEU A 480 17.03 -10.51 8.65
C LEU A 480 15.94 -10.13 7.65
N SER A 481 14.79 -10.78 7.76
CA SER A 481 13.61 -10.37 7.02
C SER A 481 13.18 -8.95 7.41
N ASN A 482 12.80 -8.14 6.42
CA ASN A 482 12.37 -6.74 6.64
C ASN A 482 11.18 -6.65 7.63
N LYS A 483 10.35 -7.71 7.71
CA LYS A 483 9.26 -7.82 8.70
C LYS A 483 9.76 -7.86 10.14
N ILE A 484 10.81 -8.63 10.42
CA ILE A 484 11.39 -8.76 11.76
C ILE A 484 12.06 -7.44 12.14
N VAL A 485 12.83 -6.85 11.22
CA VAL A 485 13.50 -5.57 11.42
C VAL A 485 12.49 -4.47 11.75
N ALA A 486 11.41 -4.33 10.97
CA ALA A 486 10.38 -3.33 11.22
C ALA A 486 9.69 -3.52 12.58
N LYS A 487 9.39 -4.77 12.97
CA LYS A 487 8.80 -5.05 14.29
C LYS A 487 9.74 -4.69 15.44
N ALA A 488 11.02 -5.04 15.33
CA ALA A 488 12.05 -4.70 16.31
C ALA A 488 12.24 -3.18 16.44
N CYS A 489 12.19 -2.46 15.31
CA CYS A 489 12.22 -0.99 15.31
C CYS A 489 11.01 -0.38 16.03
N VAL A 490 9.80 -0.90 15.82
CA VAL A 490 8.60 -0.41 16.54
C VAL A 490 8.70 -0.71 18.04
N SER A 491 9.12 -1.91 18.44
CA SER A 491 9.29 -2.23 19.86
C SER A 491 10.36 -1.35 20.53
N TRP A 492 11.43 -1.02 19.81
CA TRP A 492 12.45 -0.10 20.28
C TRP A 492 11.93 1.34 20.43
N LEU A 493 11.16 1.85 19.47
CA LEU A 493 10.54 3.19 19.55
C LEU A 493 9.54 3.28 20.72
N ILE A 494 8.83 2.20 21.02
CA ILE A 494 7.96 2.09 22.19
C ILE A 494 8.79 2.11 23.48
N ALA A 495 9.90 1.38 23.54
CA ALA A 495 10.78 1.34 24.70
C ALA A 495 11.41 2.71 25.02
N GLN A 496 11.74 3.50 23.98
CA GLN A 496 12.24 4.87 24.12
C GLN A 496 11.15 5.91 24.46
N LYS A 497 9.87 5.51 24.48
CA LYS A 497 8.68 6.38 24.68
C LYS A 497 8.49 7.45 23.60
N ASP A 498 9.07 7.25 22.42
CA ASP A 498 8.85 8.15 21.28
C ASP A 498 7.44 8.00 20.68
N ILE A 499 6.87 6.79 20.79
CA ILE A 499 5.56 6.41 20.24
C ILE A 499 4.75 5.68 21.32
N PRO A 500 3.42 5.89 21.41
CA PRO A 500 2.59 5.15 22.36
C PRO A 500 2.38 3.67 21.95
N ASN A 501 2.19 2.81 22.94
CA ASN A 501 2.12 1.34 22.79
C ASN A 501 0.98 0.84 21.87
N SER A 502 0.01 1.69 21.55
CA SER A 502 -1.15 1.34 20.71
C SER A 502 -0.87 1.40 19.21
N TYR A 503 0.29 1.91 18.78
CA TYR A 503 0.56 2.15 17.36
C TYR A 503 0.92 0.87 16.62
N LYS A 504 0.27 0.67 15.47
CA LYS A 504 0.68 -0.35 14.50
C LYS A 504 1.71 0.23 13.53
N ILE A 505 2.37 -0.63 12.77
CA ILE A 505 3.37 -0.23 11.76
C ILE A 505 2.80 0.81 10.78
N THR A 506 1.54 0.65 10.36
CA THR A 506 0.84 1.60 9.47
C THR A 506 0.67 2.98 10.10
N ASP A 507 0.42 3.04 11.41
CA ASP A 507 0.24 4.31 12.12
C ASP A 507 1.56 5.05 12.31
N VAL A 508 2.65 4.30 12.52
CA VAL A 508 4.03 4.84 12.56
C VAL A 508 4.41 5.42 11.19
N VAL A 509 4.11 4.72 10.09
CA VAL A 509 4.39 5.22 8.74
C VAL A 509 3.56 6.46 8.42
N ARG A 510 2.27 6.47 8.77
CA ARG A 510 1.40 7.65 8.61
C ARG A 510 1.95 8.85 9.39
N ALA A 511 2.40 8.61 10.62
CA ALA A 511 3.00 9.61 11.47
C ALA A 511 4.30 10.19 10.88
N ALA A 512 5.16 9.32 10.38
CA ALA A 512 6.43 9.70 9.80
C ALA A 512 6.24 10.43 8.44
N LEU A 513 5.25 10.05 7.62
CA LEU A 513 4.86 10.82 6.43
C LEU A 513 4.38 12.23 6.78
N TYR A 514 3.52 12.34 7.80
CA TYR A 514 3.08 13.65 8.29
C TYR A 514 4.28 14.49 8.77
N LEU A 515 5.24 13.88 9.46
CA LEU A 515 6.48 14.54 9.86
C LEU A 515 7.34 14.96 8.67
N MET A 516 7.46 14.14 7.61
CA MET A 516 8.19 14.51 6.38
C MET A 516 7.59 15.74 5.70
N ALA A 517 6.27 15.90 5.74
CA ALA A 517 5.58 17.07 5.21
C ALA A 517 5.77 18.33 6.08
N LEU A 518 6.14 18.19 7.36
CA LEU A 518 6.36 19.29 8.30
C LEU A 518 7.84 19.70 8.42
N ASP A 519 8.75 18.74 8.57
CA ASP A 519 10.17 18.98 8.84
C ASP A 519 11.06 18.50 7.69
N VAL A 520 11.66 19.46 6.99
CA VAL A 520 12.54 19.21 5.84
C VAL A 520 13.82 18.48 6.24
N THR A 521 14.37 18.78 7.42
CA THR A 521 15.67 18.24 7.84
C THR A 521 15.57 16.74 8.11
N ARG A 522 14.55 16.35 8.87
CA ARG A 522 14.24 14.94 9.13
C ARG A 522 13.77 14.22 7.88
N ALA A 523 13.00 14.87 7.00
CA ALA A 523 12.59 14.28 5.73
C ALA A 523 13.79 13.90 4.86
N ARG A 524 14.81 14.76 4.77
CA ARG A 524 16.05 14.45 4.04
C ARG A 524 16.81 13.29 4.65
N LEU A 525 16.92 13.22 5.98
CA LEU A 525 17.59 12.10 6.64
C LEU A 525 16.86 10.77 6.41
N ILE A 526 15.53 10.75 6.52
CA ILE A 526 14.72 9.56 6.24
C ILE A 526 14.88 9.14 4.78
N ALA A 527 14.77 10.07 3.83
CA ALA A 527 14.93 9.79 2.41
C ALA A 527 16.34 9.27 2.07
N ASN A 528 17.39 9.84 2.66
CA ASN A 528 18.77 9.36 2.50
C ASN A 528 18.94 7.91 3.00
N ILE A 529 18.34 7.57 4.15
CA ILE A 529 18.40 6.21 4.69
C ILE A 529 17.63 5.24 3.78
N CYS A 530 16.46 5.64 3.27
CA CYS A 530 15.70 4.83 2.31
C CYS A 530 16.46 4.59 1.01
N ASP A 531 17.15 5.61 0.47
CA ASP A 531 17.98 5.47 -0.72
C ASP A 531 19.16 4.52 -0.49
N ARG A 532 19.85 4.65 0.64
CA ARG A 532 20.90 3.71 1.05
C ARG A 532 20.37 2.30 1.29
N TRP A 533 19.13 2.16 1.76
CA TRP A 533 18.52 0.84 1.91
C TRP A 533 18.45 0.10 0.57
N ILE A 534 18.12 0.80 -0.53
CA ILE A 534 18.13 0.23 -1.88
C ILE A 534 19.55 -0.21 -2.25
N THR A 535 20.57 0.60 -1.95
CA THR A 535 21.96 0.25 -2.26
C THR A 535 22.43 -0.94 -1.44
N TRP A 536 22.06 -1.06 -0.16
CA TRP A 536 22.40 -2.21 0.68
C TRP A 536 21.84 -3.54 0.14
N GLY A 537 20.64 -3.51 -0.46
CA GLY A 537 20.07 -4.67 -1.14
C GLY A 537 20.88 -5.14 -2.38
N ARG A 538 21.75 -4.28 -2.94
CA ARG A 538 22.59 -4.56 -4.11
C ARG A 538 24.04 -4.84 -3.74
N SER A 539 24.68 -3.94 -2.97
CA SER A 539 26.11 -3.97 -2.66
C SER A 539 26.43 -4.47 -1.25
N GLY A 540 25.45 -4.63 -0.37
CA GLY A 540 25.67 -4.84 1.06
C GLY A 540 25.93 -3.54 1.82
N LEU A 541 25.99 -3.65 3.15
CA LEU A 541 26.14 -2.52 4.07
C LEU A 541 27.63 -2.16 4.25
N ASN A 542 27.96 -0.86 4.24
CA ASN A 542 29.32 -0.39 4.51
C ASN A 542 29.54 -0.02 5.98
N THR A 543 30.79 0.05 6.42
CA THR A 543 31.15 0.47 7.78
C THR A 543 30.78 1.93 8.07
N SER A 544 30.87 2.80 7.06
CA SER A 544 30.42 4.20 7.13
C SER A 544 28.92 4.32 7.36
N ASP A 545 28.12 3.41 6.79
CA ASP A 545 26.67 3.43 6.97
C ASP A 545 26.30 3.07 8.40
N ILE A 546 27.03 2.15 9.04
CA ILE A 546 26.81 1.80 10.45
C ILE A 546 27.03 3.02 11.36
N THR A 547 28.09 3.81 11.11
CA THR A 547 28.34 5.01 11.92
C THR A 547 27.25 6.06 11.77
N GLU A 548 26.69 6.22 10.57
CA GLU A 548 25.60 7.16 10.32
C GLU A 548 24.27 6.68 10.92
N LEU A 549 24.04 5.37 10.88
CA LEU A 549 22.89 4.73 11.53
C LEU A 549 22.95 4.84 13.06
N GLN A 550 24.14 4.76 13.64
CA GLN A 550 24.33 4.98 15.08
C GLN A 550 23.98 6.41 15.50
N GLN A 551 24.26 7.40 14.64
CA GLN A 551 23.90 8.80 14.89
C GLN A 551 22.39 9.04 14.75
N ASN A 552 21.72 8.34 13.82
CA ASN A 552 20.33 8.59 13.43
C ASN A 552 19.39 7.39 13.65
N LYS A 553 19.44 6.76 14.83
CA LYS A 553 18.66 5.54 15.15
C LYS A 553 17.15 5.69 14.97
N ILE A 554 16.60 6.85 15.33
CA ILE A 554 15.16 7.13 15.23
C ILE A 554 14.72 7.18 13.75
N CYS A 555 15.46 7.90 12.90
CA CYS A 555 15.18 7.98 11.47
C CYS A 555 15.32 6.63 10.77
N PHE A 556 16.29 5.80 11.20
CA PHE A 556 16.42 4.43 10.73
C PHE A 556 15.19 3.58 11.05
N CYS A 557 14.64 3.70 12.27
CA CYS A 557 13.43 2.97 12.64
C CYS A 557 12.23 3.38 11.78
N TYR A 558 12.06 4.68 11.47
CA TYR A 558 11.03 5.14 10.55
C TYR A 558 11.23 4.58 9.14
N ALA A 559 12.44 4.69 8.60
CA ALA A 559 12.78 4.16 7.27
C ALA A 559 12.53 2.65 7.18
N ALA A 560 12.91 1.86 8.19
CA ALA A 560 12.67 0.42 8.24
C ALA A 560 11.18 0.08 8.18
N THR A 561 10.33 0.82 8.91
CA THR A 561 8.87 0.64 8.85
C THR A 561 8.29 0.99 7.49
N MET A 562 8.78 2.05 6.85
CA MET A 562 8.36 2.50 5.51
C MET A 562 8.72 1.47 4.43
N VAL A 563 9.95 0.96 4.44
CA VAL A 563 10.41 -0.07 3.49
C VAL A 563 9.59 -1.34 3.65
N TYR A 564 9.26 -1.73 4.88
CA TYR A 564 8.38 -2.87 5.11
C TYR A 564 6.97 -2.65 4.56
N THR A 565 6.37 -1.46 4.74
CA THR A 565 5.05 -1.16 4.12
C THR A 565 5.10 -1.19 2.60
N MET A 566 6.20 -0.75 1.99
CA MET A 566 6.41 -0.87 0.55
C MET A 566 6.51 -2.32 0.10
N GLN A 567 7.21 -3.18 0.85
CA GLN A 567 7.29 -4.61 0.56
C GLN A 567 5.91 -5.28 0.65
N VAL A 568 5.07 -4.91 1.63
CA VAL A 568 3.71 -5.43 1.75
C VAL A 568 2.84 -4.97 0.56
N ALA A 569 2.92 -3.68 0.19
CA ALA A 569 2.20 -3.15 -0.97
C ALA A 569 2.62 -3.83 -2.29
N ALA A 570 3.92 -4.16 -2.42
CA ALA A 570 4.45 -4.90 -3.55
C ALA A 570 3.86 -6.32 -3.68
N GLN A 571 3.47 -6.93 -2.56
CA GLN A 571 2.89 -8.27 -2.53
C GLN A 571 1.38 -8.28 -2.75
N SER A 572 0.65 -7.24 -2.29
CA SER A 572 -0.82 -7.30 -2.20
C SER A 572 -1.57 -6.66 -3.36
N ASP A 573 -1.09 -5.57 -3.98
CA ASP A 573 -1.87 -4.82 -4.98
C ASP A 573 -1.04 -3.95 -5.96
N GLY A 574 0.29 -3.84 -5.77
CA GLY A 574 1.15 -2.97 -6.60
C GLY A 574 1.20 -3.32 -8.09
N LYS A 575 0.69 -4.50 -8.48
CA LYS A 575 0.56 -4.90 -9.89
C LYS A 575 -0.68 -4.30 -10.58
N VAL A 576 -1.70 -3.92 -9.82
CA VAL A 576 -2.95 -3.40 -10.41
C VAL A 576 -2.72 -2.00 -10.96
N SER A 577 -2.05 -1.13 -10.21
CA SER A 577 -1.75 0.24 -10.65
C SER A 577 -0.81 0.24 -11.86
N THR A 578 0.23 -0.60 -11.88
CA THR A 578 1.13 -0.75 -13.04
C THR A 578 0.36 -1.21 -14.28
N HIS A 579 -0.42 -2.29 -14.16
CA HIS A 579 -1.19 -2.83 -15.27
C HIS A 579 -2.23 -1.82 -15.78
N MET A 580 -2.89 -1.09 -14.88
CA MET A 580 -3.87 -0.07 -15.23
C MET A 580 -3.22 1.10 -15.98
N GLN A 581 -2.09 1.63 -15.50
CA GLN A 581 -1.36 2.71 -16.18
C GLN A 581 -0.87 2.30 -17.57
N GLU A 582 -0.30 1.10 -17.71
CA GLU A 582 0.10 0.56 -19.02
C GLU A 582 -1.10 0.48 -19.98
N CYS A 583 -2.24 -0.03 -19.49
CA CYS A 583 -3.46 -0.12 -20.29
C CYS A 583 -4.01 1.27 -20.67
N LEU A 584 -4.04 2.22 -19.74
CA LEU A 584 -4.46 3.60 -19.99
C LEU A 584 -3.56 4.30 -21.02
N GLY A 585 -2.26 3.99 -21.03
CA GLY A 585 -1.30 4.49 -22.03
C GLY A 585 -1.52 3.88 -23.43
N LEU A 586 -1.88 2.59 -23.50
CA LEU A 586 -2.14 1.88 -24.76
C LEU A 586 -3.45 2.32 -25.43
N TRP A 587 -4.53 2.48 -24.66
CA TRP A 587 -5.86 2.82 -25.18
C TRP A 587 -6.29 4.21 -24.74
N LYS A 588 -6.14 5.21 -25.62
CA LYS A 588 -6.65 6.57 -25.36
C LYS A 588 -8.18 6.63 -25.44
N LYS A 589 -8.78 5.96 -26.42
CA LYS A 589 -10.23 5.96 -26.65
C LYS A 589 -10.78 4.55 -26.56
N VAL A 590 -11.98 4.43 -25.98
CA VAL A 590 -12.71 3.17 -25.84
C VAL A 590 -14.17 3.35 -26.29
N ARG A 591 -14.79 2.25 -26.72
CA ARG A 591 -16.20 2.22 -27.12
C ARG A 591 -17.03 1.65 -25.97
N LEU A 592 -18.04 2.37 -25.52
CA LEU A 592 -18.92 1.99 -24.42
C LEU A 592 -20.28 1.54 -24.97
N GLY A 593 -20.69 0.29 -24.73
CA GLY A 593 -21.78 -0.37 -25.47
C GLY A 593 -22.47 -1.53 -24.78
#